data_AF-A0A132B1P3-F1
#
_entry.id   AF-A0A132B1P3-F1
#
_cell.length_a   1.000
_cell.length_b   1.000
_cell.length_c   1.000
_cell.angle_alpha   90.00
_cell.angle_beta   90.00
_cell.angle_gamma   90.00
#
_symmetry.space_group_name_H-M   'P 1'
#
loop_
_entity.id
_entity.type
_entity.pdbx_description
1 polymer ?
#
loop_
_entity_poly.entity_id
_entity_poly.type
_entity_poly.pdbx_seq_one_letter_code
_entity_poly.pdbx_strand_id
1 'polypeptide(L)'
;MESGDTSQLHGREKVDVELFRYVAASLDKEEIFHVLGFEFLQRYNLVRLQNKLAKIRESIHADLGQKCDERSLNDTLNEYSQSIKNYNMFRGLKPLSEERTEERKALLKTSFPSLMSQCRWTKPFESHYYALNDNKAKVDNLRKVLRHLLPRHLAYSNAERVRRQREFEEGKPPHEISAVVDRLSRLIVALAGGAFLIVPMLIMAINPTQTKSLVTASVGTLLFSCAISLGLSSSNNETMVSTATYAAVLVVFVGITTTNNSIPTT
;
A
#
# COMPACT_ATOMS: atom_id res chain seq x y z
N MET A 1 23.15 47.00 -4.10
CA MET A 1 22.89 45.70 -3.41
C MET A 1 21.41 45.28 -3.60
N GLU A 2 20.84 45.40 -4.80
CA GLU A 2 19.38 45.22 -5.03
C GLU A 2 19.03 44.20 -6.14
N SER A 3 20.02 43.52 -6.73
CA SER A 3 19.79 42.59 -7.85
C SER A 3 19.57 41.13 -7.43
N GLY A 4 19.73 40.80 -6.15
CA GLY A 4 19.66 39.42 -5.65
C GLY A 4 18.24 38.93 -5.31
N ASP A 5 17.34 39.84 -4.97
CA ASP A 5 16.04 39.50 -4.36
C ASP A 5 14.95 39.18 -5.40
N THR A 6 14.94 39.92 -6.52
CA THR A 6 14.00 39.72 -7.63
C THR A 6 14.19 38.39 -8.36
N SER A 7 15.42 37.87 -8.39
CA SER A 7 15.73 36.58 -9.02
C SER A 7 15.27 35.38 -8.17
N GLN A 8 15.27 35.51 -6.84
CA GLN A 8 14.80 34.45 -5.94
C GLN A 8 13.27 34.37 -5.87
N LEU A 9 12.59 35.53 -5.86
CA LEU A 9 11.13 35.61 -5.94
C LEU A 9 10.59 34.99 -7.24
N HIS A 10 11.20 35.32 -8.38
CA HIS A 10 10.78 34.76 -9.68
C HIS A 10 11.09 33.26 -9.82
N GLY A 11 12.14 32.77 -9.15
CA GLY A 11 12.45 31.33 -9.10
C GLY A 11 11.44 30.54 -8.26
N ARG A 12 10.96 31.12 -7.15
CA ARG A 12 9.99 30.48 -6.24
C ARG A 12 8.62 30.33 -6.91
N GLU A 13 8.15 31.38 -7.57
CA GLU A 13 6.87 31.39 -8.30
C GLU A 13 6.84 30.33 -9.42
N LYS A 14 7.96 30.12 -10.13
CA LYS A 14 8.08 29.07 -11.15
C LYS A 14 7.99 27.65 -10.58
N VAL A 15 8.62 27.40 -9.44
CA VAL A 15 8.58 26.09 -8.76
C VAL A 15 7.15 25.77 -8.32
N ASP A 16 6.42 26.75 -7.78
CA ASP A 16 5.04 26.56 -7.31
C ASP A 16 4.08 26.22 -8.46
N VAL A 17 4.27 26.83 -9.64
CA VAL A 17 3.48 26.52 -10.85
C VAL A 17 3.80 25.12 -11.39
N GLU A 18 5.08 24.72 -11.42
CA GLU A 18 5.50 23.35 -11.81
C GLU A 18 4.92 22.31 -10.86
N LEU A 19 4.97 22.58 -9.55
CA LEU A 19 4.39 21.72 -8.51
C LEU A 19 2.89 21.55 -8.68
N PHE A 20 2.14 22.65 -8.83
CA PHE A 20 0.69 22.58 -9.03
C PHE A 20 0.33 21.78 -10.28
N ARG A 21 1.01 22.04 -11.40
CA ARG A 21 0.78 21.32 -12.66
C ARG A 21 1.08 19.83 -12.53
N TYR A 22 2.18 19.48 -11.86
CA TYR A 22 2.54 18.09 -11.62
C TYR A 22 1.49 17.38 -10.75
N VAL A 23 1.10 17.99 -9.63
CA VAL A 23 0.10 17.40 -8.71
C VAL A 23 -1.25 17.24 -9.42
N ALA A 24 -1.73 18.26 -10.13
CA ALA A 24 -2.97 18.18 -10.89
C ALA A 24 -2.92 17.05 -11.95
N ALA A 25 -1.82 16.95 -12.71
CA ALA A 25 -1.64 15.87 -13.68
C ALA A 25 -1.53 14.48 -13.04
N SER A 26 -0.95 14.39 -11.84
CA SER A 26 -0.79 13.12 -11.12
C SER A 26 -2.12 12.55 -10.65
N LEU A 27 -3.09 13.41 -10.29
CA LEU A 27 -4.44 12.96 -9.89
C LEU A 27 -5.19 12.26 -11.02
N ASP A 28 -4.96 12.68 -12.26
CA ASP A 28 -5.63 12.09 -13.43
C ASP A 28 -4.88 10.89 -14.01
N LYS A 29 -3.53 10.92 -13.96
CA LYS A 29 -2.67 9.96 -14.66
C LYS A 29 -2.13 8.84 -13.77
N GLU A 30 -2.08 9.04 -12.46
CA GLU A 30 -1.47 8.08 -11.53
C GLU A 30 -2.50 7.47 -10.60
N GLU A 31 -2.72 6.17 -10.74
CA GLU A 31 -3.61 5.43 -9.84
C GLU A 31 -3.00 5.26 -8.43
N ILE A 32 -1.67 5.19 -8.35
CA ILE A 32 -0.88 5.03 -7.11
C ILE A 32 0.20 6.11 -7.12
N PHE A 33 0.26 6.90 -6.05
CA PHE A 33 1.25 7.95 -5.93
C PHE A 33 2.60 7.36 -5.48
N HIS A 34 3.66 7.68 -6.21
CA HIS A 34 5.01 7.23 -5.88
C HIS A 34 5.80 8.34 -5.23
N VAL A 35 6.43 8.01 -4.10
CA VAL A 35 7.23 8.95 -3.31
C VAL A 35 8.72 8.64 -3.44
N LEU A 36 9.52 9.71 -3.44
CA LEU A 36 10.97 9.61 -3.43
C LEU A 36 11.45 9.20 -2.04
N GLY A 37 12.26 8.16 -1.97
CA GLY A 37 12.98 7.78 -0.76
C GLY A 37 14.12 8.76 -0.51
N PHE A 38 14.27 9.27 0.71
CA PHE A 38 15.44 10.07 1.08
C PHE A 38 16.31 9.31 2.08
N GLU A 39 16.69 8.08 1.74
CA GLU A 39 17.34 7.16 2.68
C GLU A 39 18.63 7.73 3.28
N PHE A 40 19.46 8.39 2.46
CA PHE A 40 20.66 9.06 2.95
C PHE A 40 20.32 10.12 4.02
N LEU A 41 19.34 11.00 3.75
CA LEU A 41 18.96 12.05 4.68
C LEU A 41 18.31 11.49 5.96
N GLN A 42 17.52 10.43 5.82
CA GLN A 42 16.91 9.73 6.97
C GLN A 42 17.98 9.12 7.86
N ARG A 43 18.94 8.39 7.29
CA ARG A 43 20.07 7.80 8.03
C ARG A 43 20.96 8.88 8.64
N TYR A 44 21.23 9.95 7.89
CA TYR A 44 21.98 11.11 8.39
C TYR A 44 21.29 11.73 9.62
N ASN A 45 19.98 11.94 9.56
CA ASN A 45 19.22 12.48 10.69
C ASN A 45 19.26 11.54 11.91
N LEU A 46 19.12 10.23 11.70
CA LEU A 46 19.22 9.23 12.78
C LEU A 46 20.59 9.27 13.47
N VAL A 47 21.68 9.24 12.69
CA VAL A 47 23.05 9.30 13.23
C VAL A 47 23.30 10.64 13.95
N ARG A 48 22.79 11.74 13.40
CA ARG A 48 22.86 13.06 14.05
C ARG A 48 22.18 13.05 15.43
N LEU A 49 20.99 12.45 15.54
CA LEU A 49 20.26 12.33 16.80
C LEU A 49 20.97 11.39 17.78
N GLN A 50 21.54 10.27 17.31
CA GLN A 50 22.39 9.39 18.13
C GLN A 50 23.58 10.13 18.72
N ASN A 51 24.28 10.94 17.91
CA ASN A 51 25.42 11.74 18.37
C ASN A 51 25.01 12.80 19.40
N LYS A 52 23.83 13.42 19.24
CA LYS A 52 23.29 14.35 20.24
C LYS A 52 23.00 13.63 21.56
N LEU A 53 22.34 12.48 21.52
CA LEU A 53 22.04 11.68 22.71
C LEU A 53 23.32 11.21 23.41
N ALA A 54 24.36 10.84 22.65
CA ALA A 54 25.66 10.48 23.22
C ALA A 54 26.31 11.64 23.97
N LYS A 55 26.24 12.87 23.43
CA LYS A 55 26.73 14.08 24.12
C LYS A 55 25.94 14.39 25.38
N ILE A 56 24.61 14.27 25.33
CA ILE A 56 23.76 14.47 26.52
C ILE A 56 24.10 13.44 27.60
N ARG A 57 24.27 12.17 27.21
CA ARG A 57 24.69 11.09 28.13
C ARG A 57 26.02 11.43 28.81
N GLU A 58 27.01 11.90 28.05
CA GLU A 58 28.31 12.31 28.60
C GLU A 58 28.17 13.47 29.58
N SER A 59 27.39 14.51 29.25
CA SER A 59 27.17 15.65 30.16
C SER A 59 26.47 15.26 31.47
N ILE A 60 25.51 14.33 31.41
CA ILE A 60 24.84 13.82 32.61
C ILE A 60 25.84 13.04 33.47
N HIS A 61 26.71 12.25 32.86
CA HIS A 61 27.70 11.48 33.59
C HIS A 61 28.77 12.36 34.23
N ALA A 62 29.24 13.39 33.51
CA ALA A 62 30.23 14.35 33.98
C ALA A 62 29.71 15.19 35.17
N ASP A 63 28.45 15.61 35.14
CA ASP A 63 27.85 16.47 36.17
C ASP A 63 27.11 15.69 37.27
N LEU A 64 27.26 14.34 37.36
CA LEU A 64 26.46 13.46 38.23
C LEU A 64 24.93 13.70 38.12
N GLY A 65 24.45 14.16 36.96
CA GLY A 65 23.05 14.49 36.71
C GLY A 65 22.56 15.81 37.31
N GLN A 66 23.43 16.62 37.91
CA GLN A 66 23.03 17.82 38.66
C GLN A 66 22.55 18.98 37.76
N LYS A 67 22.97 19.01 36.49
CA LYS A 67 22.65 20.08 35.51
C LYS A 67 21.90 19.57 34.28
N CYS A 68 21.26 18.40 34.39
CA CYS A 68 20.57 17.78 33.27
C CYS A 68 19.40 18.66 32.78
N ASP A 69 19.45 19.10 31.53
CA ASP A 69 18.30 19.72 30.87
C ASP A 69 17.32 18.62 30.44
N GLU A 70 16.39 18.29 31.34
CA GLU A 70 15.36 17.28 31.12
C GLU A 70 14.52 17.56 29.88
N ARG A 71 14.27 18.84 29.55
CA ARG A 71 13.46 19.22 28.39
C ARG A 71 14.20 18.87 27.10
N SER A 72 15.45 19.30 26.97
CA SER A 72 16.28 18.97 25.80
C SER A 72 16.49 17.46 25.63
N LEU A 73 16.64 16.71 26.74
CA LEU A 73 16.72 15.26 26.69
C LEU A 73 15.44 14.63 26.14
N ASN A 74 14.29 14.99 26.71
CA ASN A 74 12.99 14.42 26.31
C ASN A 74 12.65 14.76 24.85
N ASP A 75 12.91 15.99 24.43
CA ASP A 75 12.71 16.43 23.04
C ASP A 75 13.58 15.61 22.08
N THR A 76 14.87 15.45 22.39
CA THR A 76 15.80 14.67 21.54
C THR A 76 15.42 13.19 21.50
N LEU A 77 14.99 12.60 22.62
CA LEU A 77 14.53 11.21 22.68
C LEU A 77 13.24 11.01 21.88
N ASN A 78 12.30 11.96 21.96
CA ASN A 78 11.06 11.92 21.18
C ASN A 78 11.35 12.06 19.67
N GLU A 79 12.18 13.03 19.27
CA GLU A 79 12.63 13.20 17.88
C GLU A 79 13.32 11.94 17.34
N TYR A 80 14.16 11.29 18.16
CA TYR A 80 14.83 10.04 17.81
C TYR A 80 13.83 8.90 17.62
N SER A 81 12.90 8.73 18.55
CA SER A 81 11.84 7.71 18.47
C SER A 81 10.96 7.89 17.23
N GLN A 82 10.53 9.14 16.96
CA GLN A 82 9.76 9.46 15.76
C GLN A 82 10.55 9.22 14.48
N SER A 83 11.84 9.58 14.45
CA SER A 83 12.71 9.34 13.30
C SER A 83 12.87 7.85 13.00
N ILE A 84 13.00 7.00 14.03
CA ILE A 84 13.04 5.54 13.87
C ILE A 84 11.73 5.02 13.29
N LYS A 85 10.59 5.44 13.85
CA LYS A 85 9.26 5.05 13.36
C LYS A 85 9.07 5.43 11.89
N ASN A 86 9.42 6.66 11.55
CA ASN A 86 9.32 7.17 10.17
C ASN A 86 10.23 6.37 9.23
N TYR A 87 11.48 6.10 9.61
CA TYR A 87 12.39 5.30 8.82
C TYR A 87 11.86 3.87 8.57
N ASN A 88 11.32 3.23 9.60
CA ASN A 88 10.72 1.89 9.48
C ASN A 88 9.47 1.89 8.60
N MET A 89 8.65 2.94 8.67
CA MET A 89 7.47 3.10 7.81
C MET A 89 7.86 3.12 6.33
N PHE A 90 8.88 3.88 5.95
CA PHE A 90 9.37 3.90 4.56
C PHE A 90 9.97 2.57 4.13
N ARG A 91 10.71 1.89 5.01
CA ARG A 91 11.25 0.54 4.77
C ARG A 91 10.18 -0.52 4.54
N GLY A 92 8.99 -0.34 5.10
CA GLY A 92 7.84 -1.22 4.91
C GLY A 92 7.09 -1.00 3.59
N LEU A 93 7.38 0.08 2.86
CA LEU A 93 6.77 0.33 1.55
C LEU A 93 7.42 -0.55 0.48
N LYS A 94 6.60 -0.95 -0.52
CA LYS A 94 7.09 -1.73 -1.65
C LYS A 94 7.98 -0.88 -2.56
N PRO A 95 9.22 -1.31 -2.84
CA PRO A 95 10.09 -0.63 -3.77
C PRO A 95 9.58 -0.80 -5.20
N LEU A 96 9.79 0.22 -6.04
CA LEU A 96 9.53 0.13 -7.47
C LEU A 96 10.56 -0.76 -8.17
N SER A 97 10.16 -1.37 -9.28
CA SER A 97 11.12 -2.04 -10.17
C SER A 97 12.08 -1.02 -10.79
N GLU A 98 13.24 -1.49 -11.23
CA GLU A 98 14.27 -0.63 -11.85
C GLU A 98 13.74 0.10 -13.08
N GLU A 99 13.00 -0.60 -13.96
CA GLU A 99 12.37 -0.01 -15.15
C GLU A 99 11.42 1.15 -14.79
N ARG A 100 10.50 0.91 -13.85
CA ARG A 100 9.54 1.92 -13.36
C ARG A 100 10.24 3.09 -12.68
N THR A 101 11.36 2.82 -12.02
CA THR A 101 12.19 3.84 -11.36
C THR A 101 12.79 4.79 -12.38
N GLU A 102 13.33 4.28 -13.48
CA GLU A 102 13.90 5.12 -14.54
C GLU A 102 12.84 5.95 -15.28
N GLU A 103 11.68 5.36 -15.57
CA GLU A 103 10.53 6.11 -16.12
C GLU A 103 10.12 7.25 -15.18
N ARG A 104 10.05 6.98 -13.88
CA ARG A 104 9.68 7.97 -12.87
C ARG A 104 10.71 9.10 -12.78
N LYS A 105 12.00 8.76 -12.81
CA LYS A 105 13.09 9.75 -12.83
C LYS A 105 12.98 10.66 -14.06
N ALA A 106 12.75 10.09 -15.24
CA ALA A 106 12.60 10.86 -16.47
C ALA A 106 11.39 11.81 -16.39
N LEU A 107 10.27 11.32 -15.85
CA LEU A 107 9.06 12.11 -15.66
C LEU A 107 9.28 13.28 -14.70
N LEU A 108 9.93 13.07 -13.56
CA LEU A 108 10.22 14.13 -12.58
C LEU A 108 11.23 15.15 -13.12
N LYS A 109 12.28 14.69 -13.82
CA LYS A 109 13.24 15.57 -14.50
C LYS A 109 12.54 16.49 -15.53
N THR A 110 11.54 15.96 -16.24
CA THR A 110 10.76 16.72 -17.22
C THR A 110 9.75 17.67 -16.56
N SER A 111 9.15 17.25 -15.44
CA SER A 111 8.14 18.04 -14.74
C SER A 111 8.72 19.20 -13.93
N PHE A 112 9.97 19.07 -13.50
CA PHE A 112 10.65 20.01 -12.62
C PHE A 112 11.99 20.51 -13.19
N PRO A 113 11.99 21.19 -14.35
CA PRO A 113 13.22 21.72 -14.95
C PRO A 113 13.86 22.81 -14.06
N SER A 114 13.07 23.56 -13.31
CA SER A 114 13.59 24.56 -12.36
C SER A 114 14.49 23.93 -11.29
N LEU A 115 14.06 22.84 -10.67
CA LEU A 115 14.84 22.07 -9.69
C LEU A 115 16.12 21.49 -10.29
N MET A 116 16.07 21.02 -11.53
CA MET A 116 17.28 20.55 -12.25
C MET A 116 18.31 21.67 -12.44
N SER A 117 17.87 22.91 -12.67
CA SER A 117 18.77 24.06 -12.82
C SER A 117 19.36 24.55 -11.49
N GLN A 118 18.60 24.42 -10.39
CA GLN A 118 19.00 24.87 -9.06
C GLN A 118 19.93 23.86 -8.37
N CYS A 119 19.57 22.58 -8.41
CA CYS A 119 20.32 21.49 -7.78
C CYS A 119 21.42 20.96 -8.72
N ARG A 120 22.52 21.73 -8.86
CA ARG A 120 23.65 21.34 -9.72
C ARG A 120 24.55 20.24 -9.15
N TRP A 121 24.63 20.14 -7.82
CA TRP A 121 25.58 19.27 -7.12
C TRP A 121 24.95 17.97 -6.62
N THR A 122 23.65 18.00 -6.38
CA THR A 122 22.86 16.84 -5.99
C THR A 122 22.11 16.37 -7.21
N LYS A 123 22.04 15.05 -7.46
CA LYS A 123 21.14 14.52 -8.48
C LYS A 123 19.76 14.36 -7.81
N PRO A 124 18.85 15.35 -7.89
CA PRO A 124 17.76 15.52 -6.93
C PRO A 124 16.74 14.37 -6.95
N PHE A 125 16.63 13.67 -8.08
CA PHE A 125 15.68 12.58 -8.30
C PHE A 125 16.35 11.19 -8.36
N GLU A 126 17.66 11.11 -8.15
CA GLU A 126 18.37 9.83 -8.13
C GLU A 126 18.23 9.17 -6.75
N SER A 127 17.09 8.53 -6.54
CA SER A 127 16.85 7.73 -5.36
C SER A 127 15.93 6.55 -5.65
N HIS A 128 15.71 5.71 -4.64
CA HIS A 128 14.69 4.69 -4.63
C HIS A 128 13.30 5.30 -4.52
N TYR A 129 12.33 4.70 -5.19
CA TYR A 129 10.94 5.13 -5.17
C TYR A 129 10.09 4.08 -4.50
N TYR A 130 9.11 4.55 -3.72
CA TYR A 130 8.19 3.70 -2.99
C TYR A 130 6.75 3.99 -3.44
N ALA A 131 5.97 2.93 -3.58
CA ALA A 131 4.54 3.06 -3.84
C ALA A 131 3.81 3.41 -2.53
N LEU A 132 3.12 4.56 -2.51
CA LEU A 132 2.30 4.95 -1.37
C LEU A 132 0.95 4.23 -1.49
N ASN A 133 0.63 3.38 -0.50
CA ASN A 133 -0.60 2.59 -0.42
C ASN A 133 -0.69 1.45 -1.46
N ASP A 134 0.06 0.38 -1.22
CA ASP A 134 0.07 -0.85 -2.02
C ASP A 134 -1.12 -1.80 -1.73
N ASN A 135 -2.15 -1.35 -1.01
CA ASN A 135 -3.34 -2.18 -0.78
C ASN A 135 -4.04 -2.58 -2.09
N LYS A 136 -3.80 -1.86 -3.19
CA LYS A 136 -4.24 -2.25 -4.54
C LYS A 136 -3.44 -3.41 -5.14
N ALA A 137 -2.20 -3.67 -4.73
CA ALA A 137 -1.41 -4.77 -5.30
C ALA A 137 -1.86 -6.16 -4.83
N LYS A 138 -2.66 -6.27 -3.76
CA LYS A 138 -3.27 -7.55 -3.40
C LYS A 138 -4.25 -8.05 -4.46
N VAL A 139 -4.89 -7.13 -5.18
CA VAL A 139 -5.79 -7.43 -6.32
C VAL A 139 -4.98 -7.80 -7.57
N ASP A 140 -3.66 -7.56 -7.60
CA ASP A 140 -2.84 -7.76 -8.80
C ASP A 140 -2.69 -9.23 -9.21
N ASN A 141 -2.72 -10.19 -8.27
CA ASN A 141 -2.65 -11.61 -8.64
C ASN A 141 -3.93 -12.08 -9.33
N LEU A 142 -5.09 -11.69 -8.79
CA LEU A 142 -6.37 -11.95 -9.45
C LEU A 142 -6.45 -11.22 -10.80
N ARG A 143 -5.99 -9.96 -10.86
CA ARG A 143 -5.87 -9.18 -12.10
C ARG A 143 -4.96 -9.85 -13.13
N LYS A 144 -3.83 -10.43 -12.72
CA LYS A 144 -2.90 -11.17 -13.60
C LYS A 144 -3.56 -12.42 -14.18
N VAL A 145 -4.28 -13.18 -13.37
CA VAL A 145 -5.02 -14.36 -13.82
C VAL A 145 -6.17 -13.95 -14.76
N LEU A 146 -6.95 -12.93 -14.40
CA LEU A 146 -8.00 -12.38 -15.26
C LEU A 146 -7.44 -11.85 -16.58
N ARG A 147 -6.24 -11.26 -16.60
CA ARG A 147 -5.59 -10.78 -17.83
C ARG A 147 -5.26 -11.92 -18.80
N HIS A 148 -5.00 -13.13 -18.28
CA HIS A 148 -4.76 -14.31 -19.11
C HIS A 148 -6.06 -15.03 -19.50
N LEU A 149 -7.09 -14.93 -18.66
CA LEU A 149 -8.39 -15.59 -18.90
C LEU A 149 -9.34 -14.76 -19.77
N LEU A 150 -9.29 -13.41 -19.69
CA LEU A 150 -10.21 -12.55 -20.44
C LEU A 150 -9.78 -12.38 -21.91
N PRO A 151 -10.74 -12.44 -22.85
CA PRO A 151 -10.46 -12.22 -24.26
C PRO A 151 -9.98 -10.77 -24.53
N ARG A 152 -9.04 -10.63 -25.48
CA ARG A 152 -8.27 -9.41 -25.78
C ARG A 152 -9.09 -8.12 -25.94
N HIS A 153 -10.36 -8.21 -26.30
CA HIS A 153 -11.24 -7.06 -26.49
C HIS A 153 -11.71 -6.40 -25.18
N LEU A 154 -11.71 -7.12 -24.05
CA LEU A 154 -12.08 -6.60 -22.72
C LEU A 154 -10.86 -6.14 -21.90
N ALA A 155 -9.69 -6.68 -22.21
CA ALA A 155 -8.44 -6.35 -21.53
C ALA A 155 -7.93 -4.93 -21.86
N TYR A 156 -8.21 -4.44 -23.07
CA TYR A 156 -7.80 -3.09 -23.52
C TYR A 156 -8.89 -2.05 -23.20
N SER A 157 -8.49 -0.92 -22.63
CA SER A 157 -9.34 0.28 -22.53
C SER A 157 -9.52 0.92 -23.91
N ASN A 158 -10.69 1.51 -24.19
CA ASN A 158 -10.94 2.25 -25.44
C ASN A 158 -9.92 3.40 -25.65
N ALA A 159 -9.45 4.04 -24.56
CA ALA A 159 -8.46 5.10 -24.63
C ALA A 159 -7.05 4.58 -24.99
N GLU A 160 -6.69 3.38 -24.54
CA GLU A 160 -5.38 2.77 -24.79
C GLU A 160 -5.32 2.12 -26.18
N ARG A 161 -6.46 1.57 -26.65
CA ARG A 161 -6.63 1.05 -28.02
C ARG A 161 -6.32 2.09 -29.09
N VAL A 162 -6.73 3.34 -28.86
CA VAL A 162 -6.48 4.46 -29.80
C VAL A 162 -5.02 4.93 -29.73
N ARG A 163 -4.38 4.86 -28.56
CA ARG A 163 -2.97 5.28 -28.39
C ARG A 163 -1.94 4.27 -28.88
N ARG A 164 -2.24 2.96 -28.82
CA ARG A 164 -1.28 1.87 -29.09
C ARG A 164 -1.84 0.82 -30.06
N GLN A 165 -2.39 1.28 -31.17
CA GLN A 165 -3.07 0.43 -32.16
C GLN A 165 -2.14 -0.66 -32.74
N ARG A 166 -0.85 -0.36 -32.97
CA ARG A 166 0.13 -1.36 -33.43
C ARG A 166 0.40 -2.47 -32.40
N GLU A 167 0.48 -2.13 -31.11
CA GLU A 167 0.71 -3.13 -30.04
C GLU A 167 -0.53 -4.01 -29.79
N PHE A 168 -1.73 -3.46 -30.04
CA PHE A 168 -2.99 -4.20 -30.03
C PHE A 168 -3.05 -5.24 -31.15
N GLU A 169 -2.62 -4.88 -32.37
CA GLU A 169 -2.54 -5.78 -33.52
C GLU A 169 -1.47 -6.87 -33.33
N GLU A 170 -0.35 -6.53 -32.70
CA GLU A 170 0.72 -7.49 -32.32
C GLU A 170 0.34 -8.39 -31.14
N GLY A 171 -0.79 -8.15 -30.48
CA GLY A 171 -1.32 -9.01 -29.44
C GLY A 171 -0.53 -8.99 -28.13
N LYS A 172 0.25 -7.93 -27.90
CA LYS A 172 1.01 -7.72 -26.66
C LYS A 172 0.05 -7.46 -25.49
N PRO A 173 0.40 -7.88 -24.27
CA PRO A 173 -0.50 -7.73 -23.14
C PRO A 173 -0.53 -6.24 -22.68
N PRO A 174 -1.71 -5.65 -22.41
CA PRO A 174 -1.90 -4.19 -22.22
C PRO A 174 -1.16 -3.65 -20.99
N HIS A 175 -0.65 -2.42 -21.03
CA HIS A 175 0.20 -1.85 -19.98
C HIS A 175 -0.60 -1.04 -18.94
N GLU A 176 -1.70 -0.40 -19.36
CA GLU A 176 -2.68 0.24 -18.48
C GLU A 176 -3.91 -0.67 -18.25
N ILE A 177 -4.45 -0.61 -17.04
CA ILE A 177 -5.49 -1.54 -16.60
C ILE A 177 -6.84 -0.94 -17.00
N SER A 178 -7.56 -1.62 -17.90
CA SER A 178 -8.92 -1.22 -18.27
C SER A 178 -9.82 -1.14 -17.02
N ALA A 179 -10.53 -0.02 -16.86
CA ALA A 179 -11.49 0.19 -15.76
C ALA A 179 -12.53 -0.94 -15.65
N VAL A 180 -12.79 -1.67 -16.74
CA VAL A 180 -13.68 -2.83 -16.79
C VAL A 180 -13.08 -4.02 -16.03
N VAL A 181 -11.78 -4.31 -16.21
CA VAL A 181 -11.08 -5.40 -15.51
C VAL A 181 -10.99 -5.10 -14.01
N ASP A 182 -10.78 -3.83 -13.66
CA ASP A 182 -10.79 -3.42 -12.26
C ASP A 182 -12.17 -3.64 -11.61
N ARG A 183 -13.24 -3.18 -12.25
CA ARG A 183 -14.63 -3.42 -11.78
C ARG A 183 -14.97 -4.90 -11.71
N LEU A 184 -14.55 -5.71 -12.69
CA LEU A 184 -14.83 -7.14 -12.74
C LEU A 184 -14.07 -7.90 -11.65
N SER A 185 -12.80 -7.56 -11.41
CA SER A 185 -12.02 -8.17 -10.33
C SER A 185 -12.66 -7.90 -8.96
N ARG A 186 -13.10 -6.66 -8.70
CA ARG A 186 -13.83 -6.31 -7.48
C ARG A 186 -15.17 -7.05 -7.37
N LEU A 187 -15.90 -7.21 -8.47
CA LEU A 187 -17.14 -7.97 -8.51
C LEU A 187 -16.89 -9.45 -8.17
N ILE A 188 -15.86 -10.07 -8.74
CA ILE A 188 -15.51 -11.48 -8.46
C ILE A 188 -15.12 -11.65 -7.00
N VAL A 189 -14.29 -10.75 -6.45
CA VAL A 189 -13.90 -10.81 -5.02
C VAL A 189 -15.13 -10.66 -4.13
N ALA A 190 -16.03 -9.72 -4.44
CA ALA A 190 -17.25 -9.52 -3.67
C ALA A 190 -18.20 -10.72 -3.76
N LEU A 191 -18.40 -11.29 -4.94
CA LEU A 191 -19.23 -12.48 -5.15
C LEU A 191 -18.63 -13.72 -4.47
N ALA A 192 -17.32 -13.92 -4.60
CA ALA A 192 -16.63 -15.03 -3.95
C ALA A 192 -16.73 -14.91 -2.43
N GLY A 193 -16.42 -13.73 -1.87
CA GLY A 193 -16.54 -13.48 -0.43
C GLY A 193 -17.97 -13.69 0.08
N GLY A 194 -18.97 -13.19 -0.64
CA GLY A 194 -20.39 -13.41 -0.31
C GLY A 194 -20.80 -14.88 -0.39
N ALA A 195 -20.39 -15.59 -1.44
CA ALA A 195 -20.68 -17.02 -1.61
C ALA A 195 -20.06 -17.85 -0.48
N PHE A 196 -18.81 -17.54 -0.09
CA PHE A 196 -18.16 -18.22 1.04
C PHE A 196 -18.92 -18.06 2.35
N LEU A 197 -19.60 -16.94 2.59
CA LEU A 197 -20.43 -16.76 3.80
C LEU A 197 -21.82 -17.39 3.68
N ILE A 198 -22.48 -17.23 2.53
CA ILE A 198 -23.88 -17.65 2.35
C ILE A 198 -23.99 -19.17 2.21
N VAL A 199 -23.09 -19.81 1.46
CA VAL A 199 -23.20 -21.25 1.15
C VAL A 199 -23.16 -22.12 2.42
N PRO A 200 -22.21 -21.96 3.36
CA PRO A 200 -22.20 -22.74 4.59
C PRO A 200 -23.46 -22.49 5.44
N MET A 201 -23.92 -21.24 5.54
CA MET A 201 -25.15 -20.92 6.28
C MET A 201 -26.37 -21.60 5.65
N LEU A 202 -26.46 -21.60 4.32
CA LEU A 202 -27.57 -22.23 3.60
C LEU A 202 -27.58 -23.75 3.79
N ILE A 203 -26.42 -24.40 3.74
CA ILE A 203 -26.28 -25.85 3.99
C ILE A 203 -26.76 -26.19 5.41
N MET A 204 -26.36 -25.39 6.42
CA MET A 204 -26.77 -25.60 7.81
C MET A 204 -28.26 -25.32 8.03
N ALA A 205 -28.85 -24.37 7.30
CA ALA A 205 -30.27 -24.02 7.42
C ALA A 205 -31.21 -25.08 6.83
N ILE A 206 -30.83 -25.72 5.72
CA ILE A 206 -31.72 -26.67 5.02
C ILE A 206 -31.85 -28.00 5.78
N ASN A 207 -30.78 -28.47 6.44
CA ASN A 207 -30.80 -29.73 7.19
C ASN A 207 -29.99 -29.62 8.49
N PRO A 208 -30.58 -29.13 9.60
CA PRO A 208 -29.88 -28.89 10.85
C PRO A 208 -29.56 -30.22 11.56
N THR A 209 -28.42 -30.80 11.23
CA THR A 209 -27.83 -31.94 11.94
C THR A 209 -26.49 -31.49 12.53
N GLN A 210 -26.22 -31.84 13.80
CA GLN A 210 -25.02 -31.40 14.52
C GLN A 210 -23.74 -31.79 13.77
N THR A 211 -23.63 -33.05 13.34
CA THR A 211 -22.47 -33.56 12.60
C THR A 211 -22.28 -32.85 11.26
N LYS A 212 -23.37 -32.63 10.51
CA LYS A 212 -23.30 -31.95 9.20
C LYS A 212 -22.88 -30.48 9.35
N SER A 213 -23.37 -29.81 10.38
CA SER A 213 -23.06 -28.41 10.64
C SER A 213 -21.59 -28.24 11.06
N LEU A 214 -21.08 -29.11 11.95
CA LEU A 214 -19.67 -29.08 12.36
C LEU A 214 -18.71 -29.38 11.19
N VAL A 215 -19.05 -30.36 10.35
CA VAL A 215 -18.28 -30.69 9.15
C VAL A 215 -18.29 -29.52 8.16
N THR A 216 -19.46 -28.93 7.90
CA THR A 216 -19.60 -27.79 6.97
C THR A 216 -18.83 -26.56 7.46
N ALA A 217 -18.87 -26.27 8.76
CA ALA A 217 -18.10 -25.17 9.36
C ALA A 217 -16.59 -25.37 9.21
N SER A 218 -16.12 -26.59 9.47
CA SER A 218 -14.69 -26.94 9.40
C SER A 218 -14.17 -26.86 7.95
N VAL A 219 -14.88 -27.51 7.01
CA VAL A 219 -14.52 -27.50 5.58
C VAL A 219 -14.62 -26.08 5.01
N GLY A 220 -15.68 -25.34 5.34
CA GLY A 220 -15.86 -23.97 4.88
C GLY A 220 -14.74 -23.04 5.36
N THR A 221 -14.29 -23.19 6.61
CA THR A 221 -13.18 -22.38 7.17
C THR A 221 -11.84 -22.71 6.50
N LEU A 222 -11.57 -23.99 6.27
CA LEU A 222 -10.35 -24.43 5.58
C LEU A 222 -10.31 -23.95 4.13
N LEU A 223 -11.43 -24.08 3.41
CA LEU A 223 -11.53 -23.61 2.03
C LEU A 223 -11.39 -22.08 1.95
N PHE A 224 -12.00 -21.33 2.88
CA PHE A 224 -11.87 -19.88 2.94
C PHE A 224 -10.42 -19.45 3.21
N SER A 225 -9.76 -20.08 4.19
CA SER A 225 -8.36 -19.82 4.51
C SER A 225 -7.44 -20.13 3.32
N CYS A 226 -7.69 -21.26 2.64
CA CYS A 226 -6.96 -21.64 1.43
C CYS A 226 -7.19 -20.63 0.30
N ALA A 227 -8.43 -20.20 0.07
CA ALA A 227 -8.79 -19.23 -0.95
C ALA A 227 -8.14 -17.86 -0.70
N ILE A 228 -8.10 -17.38 0.55
CA ILE A 228 -7.38 -16.16 0.90
C ILE A 228 -5.88 -16.36 0.68
N SER A 229 -5.29 -17.44 1.21
CA SER A 229 -3.85 -17.69 1.13
C SER A 229 -3.34 -17.76 -0.32
N LEU A 230 -4.12 -18.38 -1.22
CA LEU A 230 -3.75 -18.54 -2.63
C LEU A 230 -4.18 -17.35 -3.50
N GLY A 231 -5.33 -16.74 -3.23
CA GLY A 231 -5.96 -15.74 -4.10
C GLY A 231 -5.66 -14.29 -3.72
N LEU A 232 -5.39 -14.02 -2.45
CA LEU A 232 -5.14 -12.68 -1.92
C LEU A 232 -3.77 -12.69 -1.27
N SER A 233 -2.79 -11.97 -1.81
CA SER A 233 -1.48 -11.79 -1.16
C SER A 233 -1.62 -10.94 0.09
N SER A 234 -2.19 -11.52 1.14
CA SER A 234 -2.40 -10.89 2.42
C SER A 234 -1.23 -11.19 3.36
N SER A 235 -0.99 -10.29 4.31
CA SER A 235 0.01 -10.55 5.34
C SER A 235 -0.45 -11.75 6.19
N ASN A 236 0.50 -12.56 6.69
CA ASN A 236 0.18 -13.75 7.50
C ASN A 236 -0.76 -13.42 8.66
N ASN A 237 -0.59 -12.25 9.28
CA ASN A 237 -1.42 -11.77 10.37
C ASN A 237 -2.86 -11.47 9.92
N GLU A 238 -3.03 -10.85 8.76
CA GLU A 238 -4.34 -10.49 8.23
C GLU A 238 -5.12 -11.71 7.74
N THR A 239 -4.45 -12.71 7.15
CA THR A 239 -5.05 -14.01 6.84
C THR A 239 -5.50 -14.72 8.12
N MET A 240 -4.67 -14.73 9.16
CA MET A 240 -5.01 -15.34 10.45
C MET A 240 -6.23 -14.67 11.09
N VAL A 241 -6.28 -13.34 11.14
CA VAL A 241 -7.41 -12.57 11.68
C VAL A 241 -8.68 -12.81 10.87
N SER A 242 -8.58 -12.83 9.54
CA SER A 242 -9.72 -13.08 8.64
C SER A 242 -10.30 -14.48 8.83
N THR A 243 -9.44 -15.50 8.88
CA THR A 243 -9.85 -16.90 9.12
C THR A 243 -10.47 -17.07 10.50
N ALA A 244 -9.90 -16.46 11.54
CA ALA A 244 -10.46 -16.49 12.89
C ALA A 244 -11.86 -15.84 12.94
N THR A 245 -12.02 -14.69 12.28
CA THR A 245 -13.31 -13.99 12.18
C THR A 245 -14.36 -14.86 11.48
N TYR A 246 -13.99 -15.45 10.36
CA TYR A 246 -14.88 -16.33 9.59
C TYR A 246 -15.28 -17.58 10.39
N ALA A 247 -14.31 -18.22 11.06
CA ALA A 247 -14.55 -19.38 11.92
C ALA A 247 -15.51 -19.03 13.07
N ALA A 248 -15.32 -17.88 13.72
CA ALA A 248 -16.18 -17.42 14.80
C ALA A 248 -17.65 -17.28 14.35
N VAL A 249 -17.88 -16.68 13.17
CA VAL A 249 -19.24 -16.51 12.62
C VAL A 249 -19.91 -17.86 12.38
N LEU A 250 -19.20 -18.83 11.78
CA LEU A 250 -19.77 -20.15 11.52
C LEU A 250 -20.01 -20.95 12.82
N VAL A 251 -19.08 -20.89 13.77
CA VAL A 251 -19.22 -21.61 15.05
C VAL A 251 -20.39 -21.08 15.87
N VAL A 252 -20.62 -19.76 15.88
CA VAL A 252 -21.81 -19.17 16.52
C VAL A 252 -23.09 -19.73 15.89
N PHE A 253 -23.13 -19.87 14.56
CA PHE A 253 -24.27 -20.44 13.86
C PHE A 253 -24.51 -21.92 14.20
N VAL A 254 -23.43 -22.71 14.30
CA VAL A 254 -23.51 -24.11 14.77
C VAL A 254 -24.02 -24.19 16.22
N GLY A 255 -23.60 -23.26 17.08
CA GLY A 255 -24.06 -23.17 18.47
C GLY A 255 -25.58 -22.96 18.57
N ILE A 256 -26.10 -21.96 17.86
CA ILE A 256 -27.54 -21.62 17.87
C ILE A 256 -28.39 -22.77 17.33
N THR A 257 -27.97 -23.39 16.22
CA THR A 257 -28.71 -24.52 15.62
C THR A 257 -28.76 -25.75 16.54
N THR A 258 -27.69 -26.00 17.30
CA THR A 258 -27.65 -27.09 18.28
C THR A 258 -28.59 -26.83 19.46
N THR A 259 -28.63 -25.61 19.99
CA THR A 259 -29.54 -25.22 21.08
C THR A 259 -31.00 -25.36 20.66
N ASN A 260 -31.36 -24.91 19.46
CA ASN A 260 -32.74 -24.99 18.97
C ASN A 260 -33.24 -26.43 18.83
N ASN A 261 -32.38 -27.36 18.40
CA ASN A 261 -32.74 -28.78 18.29
C ASN A 261 -32.87 -29.49 19.67
N SER A 262 -32.31 -28.92 20.73
CA SER A 262 -32.36 -29.48 22.09
C SER A 262 -33.58 -29.04 22.91
N ILE A 263 -34.38 -28.11 22.39
CA ILE A 263 -35.66 -27.69 23.00
C ILE A 263 -36.76 -28.52 22.34
N PRO A 264 -37.27 -29.59 22.98
CA PRO A 264 -38.42 -30.30 22.45
C PRO A 264 -39.63 -29.36 22.47
N THR A 265 -40.26 -29.17 21.32
CA THR A 265 -41.59 -28.55 21.23
C THR A 265 -42.58 -29.40 22.01
N THR A 266 -42.98 -28.91 23.18
CA THR A 266 -44.13 -29.40 23.97
C THR A 266 -45.44 -29.10 23.26
#